data_AF-A0A166NS22-F1
#
_entry.id   AF-A0A166NS22-F1
#
_cell.length_a   1.000
_cell.length_b   1.000
_cell.length_c   1.000
_cell.angle_alpha   90.00
_cell.angle_beta   90.00
_cell.angle_gamma   90.00
#
_symmetry.space_group_name_H-M   'P 1'
#
loop_
_entity.id
_entity.type
_entity.pdbx_description
1 polymer ?
#
loop_
_entity_poly.entity_id
_entity_poly.type
_entity_poly.pdbx_seq_one_letter_code
_entity_poly.pdbx_strand_id
1 'polypeptide(L)'
;MNWKRAKSLFIVVFLLVNICLIFVYNDKISKSKISDAEQQNSVNFEQENIKLPKNMPDVSHVKMQLITARSKDFKDEAEKSGKAEARNNGHTLDKEMSESVNVKLDPISHLKPYIDQNIYKGNEYQYHDTSDGKIKYEQTYKGFPIMNNNRAELTFDVKDDTVKSYEQSAMEDILPSKGSNNEPRQVISAHKAIEALYYNQYLKHDQEVENIRLGYYTVVKETNIQVLQANWEIKVKDANGTHTYYVEAISSNPQIIEQ
;
A
#
# COMPACT_ATOMS: atom_id res chain seq x y z
N MET A 1 -37.82 -57.13 5.09
CA MET A 1 -36.61 -56.27 5.04
C MET A 1 -36.63 -55.33 6.24
N ASN A 2 -35.62 -55.38 7.13
CA ASN A 2 -35.61 -54.63 8.39
C ASN A 2 -35.31 -53.14 8.18
N TRP A 3 -36.34 -52.39 7.77
CA TRP A 3 -36.31 -50.95 7.48
C TRP A 3 -35.73 -50.08 8.61
N LYS A 4 -35.94 -50.48 9.87
CA LYS A 4 -35.33 -49.81 11.04
C LYS A 4 -33.80 -49.93 11.07
N ARG A 5 -33.23 -51.06 10.62
CA ARG A 5 -31.78 -51.28 10.58
C ARG A 5 -31.12 -50.48 9.44
N ALA A 6 -31.78 -50.40 8.29
CA ALA A 6 -31.30 -49.58 7.16
C ALA A 6 -31.28 -48.08 7.48
N LYS A 7 -32.31 -47.56 8.18
CA LYS A 7 -32.34 -46.16 8.63
C LYS A 7 -31.24 -45.83 9.63
N SER A 8 -30.99 -46.71 10.60
CA SER A 8 -29.93 -46.52 11.58
C SER A 8 -28.54 -46.56 10.94
N LEU A 9 -28.32 -47.43 9.96
CA LEU A 9 -27.08 -47.49 9.19
C LEU A 9 -26.82 -46.17 8.45
N PHE A 10 -27.85 -45.60 7.80
CA PHE A 10 -27.72 -44.36 7.04
C PHE A 10 -27.34 -43.17 7.92
N ILE A 11 -27.91 -43.09 9.13
CA ILE A 11 -27.59 -42.05 10.13
C ILE A 11 -26.13 -42.15 10.58
N VAL A 12 -25.64 -43.37 10.86
CA VAL A 12 -24.26 -43.60 11.29
C VAL A 12 -23.27 -43.27 10.18
N VAL A 13 -23.54 -43.69 8.95
CA VAL A 13 -22.69 -43.39 7.79
C VAL A 13 -22.65 -41.89 7.52
N PHE A 14 -23.80 -41.19 7.57
CA PHE A 14 -23.84 -39.74 7.41
C PHE A 14 -23.01 -39.02 8.47
N LEU A 15 -23.08 -39.47 9.73
CA LEU A 15 -22.32 -38.88 10.82
C LEU A 15 -20.80 -39.09 10.64
N LEU A 16 -20.37 -40.28 10.20
CA LEU A 16 -18.96 -40.55 9.89
C LEU A 16 -18.44 -39.68 8.73
N VAL A 17 -19.25 -39.48 7.68
CA VAL A 17 -18.90 -38.58 6.57
C VAL A 17 -18.76 -37.14 7.04
N ASN A 18 -19.65 -36.66 7.91
CA ASN A 18 -19.55 -35.30 8.47
C ASN A 18 -18.31 -35.12 9.35
N ILE A 19 -17.94 -36.11 10.17
CA ILE A 19 -16.70 -36.07 10.94
C ILE A 19 -15.48 -36.04 10.01
N CYS A 20 -15.47 -36.87 8.97
CA CYS A 20 -14.40 -36.86 7.97
C CYS A 20 -14.30 -35.50 7.26
N LEU A 21 -15.44 -34.90 6.90
CA LEU A 21 -15.50 -33.56 6.33
C LEU A 21 -14.96 -32.49 7.28
N ILE A 22 -15.25 -32.56 8.58
CA ILE A 22 -14.69 -31.65 9.59
C ILE A 22 -13.17 -31.81 9.68
N PHE A 23 -12.66 -33.05 9.66
CA PHE A 23 -11.21 -33.31 9.65
C PHE A 23 -10.56 -32.75 8.39
N VAL A 24 -11.11 -33.02 7.20
CA VAL A 24 -10.60 -32.49 5.92
C VAL A 24 -10.70 -30.97 5.88
N TYR A 25 -11.75 -30.38 6.43
CA TYR A 25 -11.93 -28.94 6.49
C TYR A 25 -10.90 -28.28 7.43
N ASN A 26 -10.68 -28.85 8.61
CA ASN A 26 -9.67 -28.38 9.57
C ASN A 26 -8.25 -28.57 9.02
N ASP A 27 -7.96 -29.68 8.35
CA ASP A 27 -6.69 -29.93 7.67
C ASP A 27 -6.48 -28.94 6.53
N LYS A 28 -7.52 -28.66 5.72
CA LYS A 28 -7.48 -27.65 4.65
C LYS A 28 -7.30 -26.24 5.19
N ILE A 29 -7.93 -25.87 6.31
CA ILE A 29 -7.72 -24.57 6.97
C ILE A 29 -6.30 -24.48 7.54
N SER A 30 -5.80 -25.54 8.16
CA SER A 30 -4.45 -25.58 8.72
C SER A 30 -3.40 -25.51 7.61
N LYS A 31 -3.57 -26.24 6.51
CA LYS A 31 -2.71 -26.21 5.31
C LYS A 31 -2.89 -24.95 4.46
N SER A 32 -4.01 -24.24 4.58
CA SER A 32 -4.19 -22.92 3.96
C SER A 32 -3.41 -21.82 4.69
N LYS A 33 -2.91 -22.09 5.90
CA LYS A 33 -1.83 -21.32 6.52
C LYS A 33 -0.50 -21.88 6.01
N ILE A 34 -0.10 -21.42 4.82
CA ILE A 34 1.25 -21.55 4.25
C ILE A 34 1.69 -23.01 4.11
N SER A 35 1.59 -23.50 2.87
CA SER A 35 2.14 -24.78 2.44
C SER A 35 3.59 -24.98 2.93
N ASP A 36 3.86 -26.01 3.72
CA ASP A 36 5.21 -26.46 4.11
C ASP A 36 6.16 -26.66 2.91
N ALA A 37 5.61 -26.84 1.69
CA ALA A 37 6.40 -26.90 0.46
C ALA A 37 6.93 -25.54 -0.03
N GLU A 38 6.39 -24.40 0.43
CA GLU A 38 6.96 -23.07 0.12
C GLU A 38 8.22 -22.80 0.97
N GLN A 39 8.31 -23.31 2.21
CA GLN A 39 9.50 -23.15 3.04
C GLN A 39 10.73 -23.87 2.47
N GLN A 40 10.54 -24.99 1.77
CA GLN A 40 11.65 -25.79 1.24
C GLN A 40 12.31 -25.18 -0.02
N ASN A 41 11.64 -24.24 -0.69
CA ASN A 41 12.15 -23.49 -1.85
C ASN A 41 12.29 -21.98 -1.55
N SER A 42 12.41 -21.60 -0.28
CA SER A 42 12.60 -20.20 0.08
C SER A 42 14.05 -19.76 -0.15
N VAL A 43 14.25 -18.52 -0.62
CA VAL A 43 15.58 -17.98 -0.88
C VAL A 43 16.30 -17.73 0.44
N ASN A 44 17.47 -18.32 0.61
CA ASN A 44 18.35 -17.98 1.72
C ASN A 44 19.18 -16.73 1.36
N PHE A 45 18.64 -15.54 1.65
CA PHE A 45 19.30 -14.28 1.35
C PHE A 45 20.68 -14.10 2.02
N GLU A 46 20.93 -14.76 3.16
CA GLU A 46 22.25 -14.73 3.80
C GLU A 46 23.29 -15.48 2.96
N GLN A 47 22.93 -16.61 2.35
CA GLN A 47 23.81 -17.34 1.44
C GLN A 47 24.10 -16.57 0.14
N GLU A 48 23.13 -15.77 -0.29
CA GLU A 48 23.25 -14.89 -1.45
C GLU A 48 23.96 -13.56 -1.11
N ASN A 49 24.46 -13.39 0.12
CA ASN A 49 25.04 -12.14 0.61
C ASN A 49 24.14 -10.90 0.36
N ILE A 50 22.82 -11.11 0.36
CA ILE A 50 21.82 -10.06 0.21
C ILE A 50 21.48 -9.52 1.58
N LYS A 51 21.66 -8.21 1.78
CA LYS A 51 21.32 -7.54 3.03
C LYS A 51 19.85 -7.17 3.05
N LEU A 52 19.16 -7.52 4.13
CA LEU A 52 17.75 -7.18 4.33
C LEU A 52 17.59 -6.10 5.41
N PRO A 53 16.49 -5.33 5.41
CA PRO A 53 16.15 -4.44 6.49
C PRO A 53 16.00 -5.20 7.80
N LYS A 54 16.46 -4.61 8.92
CA LYS A 54 16.38 -5.24 10.24
C LYS A 54 14.94 -5.55 10.67
N ASN A 55 14.00 -4.68 10.28
CA ASN A 55 12.59 -4.80 10.65
C ASN A 55 11.76 -4.89 9.38
N MET A 56 11.05 -6.01 9.24
CA MET A 56 10.15 -6.27 8.12
C MET A 56 8.70 -6.15 8.59
N PRO A 57 7.79 -5.52 7.82
CA PRO A 57 6.40 -5.38 8.24
C PRO A 57 5.69 -6.73 8.38
N ASP A 58 5.01 -6.96 9.51
CA ASP A 58 4.12 -8.11 9.68
C ASP A 58 2.75 -7.81 9.08
N VAL A 59 2.38 -8.59 8.07
CA VAL A 59 1.14 -8.46 7.30
C VAL A 59 0.25 -9.69 7.42
N SER A 60 0.53 -10.61 8.35
CA SER A 60 -0.20 -11.87 8.54
C SER A 60 -1.71 -11.71 8.76
N HIS A 61 -2.15 -10.53 9.20
CA HIS A 61 -3.56 -10.17 9.41
C HIS A 61 -4.07 -9.10 8.44
N VAL A 62 -3.27 -8.69 7.46
CA VAL A 62 -3.62 -7.65 6.50
C VAL A 62 -4.23 -8.28 5.26
N LYS A 63 -5.45 -7.85 4.94
CA LYS A 63 -6.12 -8.15 3.68
C LYS A 63 -6.37 -6.88 2.89
N MET A 64 -6.06 -6.92 1.60
CA MET A 64 -6.25 -5.79 0.70
C MET A 64 -6.97 -6.25 -0.57
N GLN A 65 -7.51 -5.28 -1.30
CA GLN A 65 -8.23 -5.48 -2.56
C GLN A 65 -7.97 -4.28 -3.47
N LEU A 66 -8.34 -4.41 -4.74
CA LEU A 66 -8.28 -3.31 -5.70
C LEU A 66 -9.23 -2.20 -5.27
N ILE A 67 -8.77 -0.95 -5.36
CA ILE A 67 -9.57 0.22 -5.05
C ILE A 67 -9.65 1.14 -6.26
N THR A 68 -10.72 1.91 -6.31
CA THR A 68 -10.87 3.03 -7.23
C THR A 68 -10.95 4.31 -6.42
N ALA A 69 -10.36 5.37 -6.96
CA ALA A 69 -10.41 6.71 -6.36
C ALA A 69 -10.69 7.75 -7.43
N ARG A 70 -11.28 8.88 -7.03
CA ARG A 70 -11.43 10.05 -7.90
C ARG A 70 -10.44 11.13 -7.53
N SER A 71 -9.80 11.74 -8.52
CA SER A 71 -9.00 12.94 -8.26
C SER A 71 -9.92 14.09 -7.87
N LYS A 72 -9.61 14.73 -6.75
CA LYS A 72 -10.34 15.90 -6.26
C LYS A 72 -10.27 17.02 -7.29
N ASP A 73 -11.41 17.67 -7.55
CA ASP A 73 -11.45 18.97 -8.24
C ASP A 73 -11.48 20.09 -7.19
N PHE A 74 -10.48 20.97 -7.26
CA PHE A 74 -10.26 22.10 -6.37
C PHE A 74 -10.68 23.44 -6.98
N LYS A 75 -11.28 23.49 -8.19
CA LYS A 75 -11.72 24.76 -8.81
C LYS A 75 -12.64 25.57 -7.90
N ASP A 76 -13.66 24.94 -7.33
CA ASP A 76 -14.59 25.59 -6.41
C ASP A 76 -13.89 26.12 -5.14
N GLU A 77 -12.85 25.44 -4.67
CA GLU A 77 -12.08 25.88 -3.50
C GLU A 77 -11.19 27.08 -3.84
N ALA A 78 -10.53 27.04 -5.01
CA ALA A 78 -9.72 28.14 -5.50
C ALA A 78 -10.57 29.40 -5.76
N GLU A 79 -11.74 29.26 -6.39
CA GLU A 79 -12.63 30.41 -6.65
C GLU A 79 -13.11 31.11 -5.36
N LYS A 80 -13.31 30.34 -4.29
CA LYS A 80 -13.75 30.87 -2.99
C LYS A 80 -12.61 31.51 -2.19
N SER A 81 -11.36 31.30 -2.57
CA SER A 81 -10.19 31.78 -1.86
C SER A 81 -9.33 32.67 -2.76
N GLY A 82 -9.27 33.97 -2.45
CA GLY A 82 -8.42 34.91 -3.20
C GLY A 82 -6.90 34.68 -3.05
N LYS A 83 -6.49 33.60 -2.39
CA LYS A 83 -5.09 33.21 -2.14
C LYS A 83 -4.81 31.78 -2.59
N ALA A 84 -5.65 31.24 -3.47
CA ALA A 84 -5.53 29.89 -3.98
C ALA A 84 -5.67 29.87 -5.50
N GLU A 85 -4.95 28.98 -6.14
CA GLU A 85 -4.98 28.73 -7.58
C GLU A 85 -5.18 27.24 -7.84
N ALA A 86 -6.04 26.90 -8.80
CA ALA A 86 -6.24 25.53 -9.23
C ALA A 86 -5.54 25.29 -10.58
N ARG A 87 -4.55 24.39 -10.60
CA ARG A 87 -3.80 23.97 -11.79
C ARG A 87 -4.21 22.57 -12.26
N ASN A 88 -3.63 22.11 -13.38
CA ASN A 88 -3.83 20.75 -13.92
C ASN A 88 -5.31 20.39 -14.10
N ASN A 89 -6.08 21.30 -14.68
CA ASN A 89 -7.53 21.20 -14.85
C ASN A 89 -8.32 21.04 -13.52
N GLY A 90 -7.79 21.56 -12.41
CA GLY A 90 -8.45 21.55 -11.10
C GLY A 90 -7.89 20.53 -10.12
N HIS A 91 -6.97 19.65 -10.54
CA HIS A 91 -6.51 18.53 -9.70
C HIS A 91 -5.28 18.82 -8.84
N THR A 92 -4.80 20.06 -8.88
CA THR A 92 -3.72 20.55 -8.04
C THR A 92 -4.12 21.92 -7.51
N LEU A 93 -4.06 22.09 -6.19
CA LEU A 93 -4.34 23.33 -5.49
C LEU A 93 -3.04 23.92 -4.97
N ASP A 94 -2.70 25.12 -5.41
CA ASP A 94 -1.68 25.95 -4.78
C ASP A 94 -2.37 26.93 -3.85
N LYS A 95 -1.91 27.04 -2.61
CA LYS A 95 -2.56 27.92 -1.64
C LYS A 95 -1.57 28.53 -0.68
N GLU A 96 -1.71 29.84 -0.45
CA GLU A 96 -1.00 30.50 0.64
C GLU A 96 -1.60 30.05 1.98
N MET A 97 -0.72 29.83 2.95
CA MET A 97 -1.13 29.45 4.29
C MET A 97 -1.76 30.62 5.03
N SER A 98 -2.73 30.34 5.90
CA SER A 98 -3.33 31.34 6.79
C SER A 98 -2.31 31.87 7.81
N GLU A 99 -1.37 31.03 8.21
CA GLU A 99 -0.26 31.34 9.10
C GLU A 99 1.02 30.63 8.62
N SER A 100 2.17 31.27 8.84
CA SER A 100 3.45 30.66 8.51
C SER A 100 3.90 29.70 9.60
N VAL A 101 4.45 28.55 9.23
CA VAL A 101 4.94 27.54 10.18
C VAL A 101 6.46 27.49 10.13
N ASN A 102 7.14 27.66 11.27
CA ASN A 102 8.58 27.45 11.36
C ASN A 102 8.87 25.95 11.51
N VAL A 103 9.71 25.42 10.62
CA VAL A 103 9.99 23.98 10.49
C VAL A 103 11.45 23.62 10.81
N LYS A 104 12.24 24.53 11.39
CA LYS A 104 13.68 24.36 11.58
C LYS A 104 14.08 23.10 12.37
N LEU A 105 13.39 22.84 13.47
CA LEU A 105 13.76 21.82 14.45
C LEU A 105 13.00 20.51 14.26
N ASP A 106 11.67 20.61 14.10
CA ASP A 106 10.80 19.46 13.92
C ASP A 106 9.70 19.79 12.89
N PRO A 107 10.00 19.65 11.59
CA PRO A 107 9.04 19.94 10.53
C PRO A 107 7.73 19.17 10.66
N ILE A 108 7.80 17.90 11.08
CA ILE A 108 6.66 16.99 11.10
C ILE A 108 5.69 17.41 12.20
N SER A 109 6.18 17.54 13.44
CA SER A 109 5.33 17.91 14.57
C SER A 109 4.79 19.33 14.44
N HIS A 110 5.56 20.27 13.86
CA HIS A 110 5.13 21.65 13.70
C HIS A 110 4.11 21.85 12.58
N LEU A 111 4.19 21.08 11.48
CA LEU A 111 3.20 21.15 10.40
C LEU A 111 1.90 20.42 10.75
N LYS A 112 1.95 19.39 11.62
CA LYS A 112 0.79 18.53 11.91
C LYS A 112 -0.47 19.30 12.33
N PRO A 113 -0.45 20.29 13.26
CA PRO A 113 -1.63 21.06 13.62
C PRO A 113 -2.23 21.83 12.43
N TYR A 114 -1.37 22.42 11.60
CA TYR A 114 -1.80 23.13 10.41
C TYR A 114 -2.45 22.18 9.40
N ILE A 115 -1.83 21.03 9.17
CA ILE A 115 -2.34 19.98 8.28
C ILE A 115 -3.74 19.55 8.72
N ASP A 116 -3.91 19.20 10.00
CA ASP A 116 -5.17 18.68 10.52
C ASP A 116 -6.34 19.68 10.41
N GLN A 117 -6.05 20.98 10.52
CA GLN A 117 -7.07 22.03 10.59
C GLN A 117 -7.39 22.65 9.22
N ASN A 118 -6.39 22.81 8.36
CA ASN A 118 -6.50 23.67 7.17
C ASN A 118 -6.40 22.89 5.85
N ILE A 119 -5.88 21.67 5.86
CA ILE A 119 -5.66 20.87 4.65
C ILE A 119 -6.86 19.96 4.43
N TYR A 120 -7.37 19.91 3.19
CA TYR A 120 -8.44 19.00 2.83
C TYR A 120 -8.01 17.56 3.12
N LYS A 121 -8.77 16.85 3.98
CA LYS A 121 -8.41 15.51 4.48
C LYS A 121 -7.01 15.45 5.10
N GLY A 122 -6.58 16.49 5.82
CA GLY A 122 -5.23 16.56 6.40
C GLY A 122 -4.83 15.35 7.26
N ASN A 123 -5.79 14.78 7.99
CA ASN A 123 -5.59 13.56 8.79
C ASN A 123 -5.34 12.28 7.97
N GLU A 124 -5.58 12.32 6.65
CA GLU A 124 -5.28 11.22 5.72
C GLU A 124 -3.87 11.38 5.11
N TYR A 125 -3.04 12.34 5.50
CA TYR A 125 -1.67 12.47 4.98
C TYR A 125 -0.64 11.96 5.98
N GLN A 126 0.41 11.31 5.47
CA GLN A 126 1.58 10.91 6.25
C GLN A 126 2.86 11.49 5.65
N TYR A 127 3.86 11.73 6.50
CA TYR A 127 5.17 12.18 6.06
C TYR A 127 5.79 11.16 5.10
N HIS A 128 6.33 11.63 3.99
CA HIS A 128 7.01 10.80 3.00
C HIS A 128 8.51 11.11 2.95
N ASP A 129 8.86 12.35 2.61
CA ASP A 129 10.26 12.73 2.37
C ASP A 129 10.48 14.24 2.58
N THR A 130 11.73 14.62 2.85
CA THR A 130 12.20 16.01 2.81
C THR A 130 13.42 16.08 1.93
N SER A 131 13.29 16.72 0.78
CA SER A 131 14.35 16.86 -0.21
C SER A 131 14.20 18.18 -0.97
N ASP A 132 15.31 18.76 -1.40
CA ASP A 132 15.35 19.96 -2.26
C ASP A 132 14.52 21.16 -1.74
N GLY A 133 14.54 21.37 -0.42
CA GLY A 133 13.78 22.46 0.21
C GLY A 133 12.26 22.23 0.22
N LYS A 134 11.80 21.01 -0.03
CA LYS A 134 10.40 20.61 0.01
C LYS A 134 10.17 19.56 1.10
N ILE A 135 9.06 19.67 1.80
CA ILE A 135 8.56 18.64 2.71
C ILE A 135 7.34 18.01 2.05
N LYS A 136 7.39 16.70 1.79
CA LYS A 136 6.37 15.96 1.07
C LYS A 136 5.64 15.00 1.98
N TYR A 137 4.33 14.95 1.78
CA TYR A 137 3.42 14.03 2.41
C TYR A 137 2.65 13.28 1.32
N GLU A 138 2.35 12.03 1.57
CA GLU A 138 1.52 11.20 0.70
C GLU A 138 0.19 10.92 1.39
N GLN A 139 -0.90 10.95 0.62
CA GLN A 139 -2.21 10.59 1.14
C GLN A 139 -2.24 9.08 1.44
N THR A 140 -3.03 8.71 2.44
CA THR A 140 -3.20 7.36 2.94
C THR A 140 -4.67 6.93 2.81
N TYR A 141 -4.87 5.63 2.66
CA TYR A 141 -6.18 5.00 2.75
C TYR A 141 -6.10 3.87 3.77
N LYS A 142 -6.89 3.98 4.84
CA LYS A 142 -6.88 3.01 5.96
C LYS A 142 -5.47 2.79 6.55
N GLY A 143 -4.67 3.86 6.61
CA GLY A 143 -3.30 3.82 7.14
C GLY A 143 -2.23 3.31 6.17
N PHE A 144 -2.59 2.98 4.93
CA PHE A 144 -1.63 2.60 3.89
C PHE A 144 -1.42 3.75 2.88
N PRO A 145 -0.19 4.11 2.54
CA PRO A 145 0.09 5.20 1.61
C PRO A 145 -0.37 4.90 0.19
N ILE A 146 -0.75 5.95 -0.52
CA ILE A 146 -0.90 5.97 -1.97
C ILE A 146 0.43 6.41 -2.56
N MET A 147 1.26 5.44 -2.91
CA MET A 147 2.67 5.63 -3.24
C MET A 147 2.85 6.12 -4.68
N ASN A 148 3.87 6.95 -4.90
CA ASN A 148 4.29 7.47 -6.21
C ASN A 148 3.12 7.98 -7.07
N ASN A 149 2.32 8.87 -6.47
CA ASN A 149 1.12 9.39 -7.09
C ASN A 149 0.99 10.91 -6.88
N ASN A 150 1.23 11.65 -7.95
CA ASN A 150 1.10 13.11 -7.98
C ASN A 150 -0.34 13.63 -7.84
N ARG A 151 -1.35 12.75 -7.72
CA ARG A 151 -2.75 13.09 -7.43
C ARG A 151 -3.15 12.80 -5.98
N ALA A 152 -2.19 12.43 -5.13
CA ALA A 152 -2.38 12.05 -3.75
C ALA A 152 -1.21 12.56 -2.89
N GLU A 153 -0.75 13.79 -3.14
CA GLU A 153 0.46 14.37 -2.54
C GLU A 153 0.17 15.75 -1.95
N LEU A 154 0.82 16.05 -0.82
CA LEU A 154 0.84 17.36 -0.21
C LEU A 154 2.30 17.80 -0.07
N THR A 155 2.65 18.93 -0.67
CA THR A 155 4.01 19.46 -0.69
C THR A 155 4.05 20.85 -0.09
N PHE A 156 4.99 21.06 0.83
CA PHE A 156 5.30 22.36 1.41
C PHE A 156 6.65 22.85 0.91
N ASP A 157 6.72 24.10 0.45
CA ASP A 157 7.99 24.75 0.10
C ASP A 157 8.57 25.45 1.33
N VAL A 158 9.81 25.09 1.68
CA VAL A 158 10.53 25.67 2.81
C VAL A 158 11.42 26.82 2.31
N LYS A 159 11.25 28.01 2.88
CA LYS A 159 12.09 29.18 2.65
C LYS A 159 12.43 29.82 3.98
N ASP A 160 13.73 30.02 4.25
CA ASP A 160 14.23 30.57 5.52
C ASP A 160 13.65 29.86 6.75
N ASP A 161 13.76 28.52 6.77
CA ASP A 161 13.23 27.63 7.81
C ASP A 161 11.70 27.74 8.04
N THR A 162 10.97 28.35 7.11
CA THR A 162 9.56 28.69 7.25
C THR A 162 8.77 28.24 6.04
N VAL A 163 7.55 27.76 6.28
CA VAL A 163 6.59 27.38 5.24
C VAL A 163 5.46 28.40 5.23
N LYS A 164 5.08 28.87 4.03
CA LYS A 164 4.05 29.90 3.81
C LYS A 164 3.03 29.52 2.75
N SER A 165 3.24 28.42 2.04
CA SER A 165 2.36 27.95 0.98
C SER A 165 2.48 26.43 0.87
N TYR A 166 1.49 25.82 0.23
CA TYR A 166 1.50 24.41 -0.08
C TYR A 166 0.89 24.14 -1.45
N GLU A 167 1.33 23.05 -2.06
CA GLU A 167 0.67 22.40 -3.19
C GLU A 167 -0.04 21.15 -2.66
N GLN A 168 -1.32 20.98 -3.00
CA GLN A 168 -2.10 19.81 -2.63
C GLN A 168 -2.75 19.18 -3.86
N SER A 169 -2.61 17.87 -3.96
CA SER A 169 -3.46 17.01 -4.78
C SER A 169 -4.05 15.92 -3.89
N ALA A 170 -5.31 15.57 -4.11
CA ALA A 170 -6.02 14.64 -3.24
C ALA A 170 -6.91 13.69 -4.03
N MET A 171 -7.11 12.51 -3.47
CA MET A 171 -8.11 11.54 -3.85
C MET A 171 -9.34 11.63 -2.94
N GLU A 172 -10.50 11.67 -3.56
CA GLU A 172 -11.81 11.50 -2.94
C GLU A 172 -12.47 10.19 -3.40
N ASP A 173 -13.52 9.78 -2.69
CA ASP A 173 -14.31 8.59 -3.01
C ASP A 173 -13.49 7.30 -3.19
N ILE A 174 -12.49 7.11 -2.33
CA ILE A 174 -11.64 5.92 -2.32
C ILE A 174 -12.48 4.73 -1.83
N LEU A 175 -12.82 3.84 -2.75
CA LEU A 175 -13.75 2.73 -2.53
C LEU A 175 -13.24 1.44 -3.17
N PRO A 176 -13.66 0.25 -2.68
CA PRO A 176 -13.40 -1.00 -3.37
C PRO A 176 -13.92 -0.96 -4.82
N SER A 177 -13.12 -1.46 -5.76
CA SER A 177 -13.54 -1.61 -7.14
C SER A 177 -14.75 -2.55 -7.27
N LYS A 178 -15.67 -2.24 -8.19
CA LYS A 178 -16.96 -2.95 -8.37
C LYS A 178 -16.86 -4.26 -9.17
N GLY A 179 -15.65 -4.80 -9.37
CA GLY A 179 -15.44 -6.05 -10.10
C GLY A 179 -15.91 -7.27 -9.30
N SER A 180 -16.51 -8.25 -9.99
CA SER A 180 -17.02 -9.49 -9.38
C SER A 180 -15.96 -10.36 -8.67
N ASN A 181 -14.68 -10.10 -8.92
CA ASN A 181 -13.53 -10.84 -8.36
C ASN A 181 -12.67 -10.00 -7.40
N ASN A 182 -13.22 -8.91 -6.85
CA ASN A 182 -12.49 -7.96 -6.00
C ASN A 182 -12.68 -8.20 -4.50
N GLU A 183 -12.76 -9.45 -4.05
CA GLU A 183 -12.81 -9.76 -2.62
C GLU A 183 -11.46 -9.49 -1.94
N PRO A 184 -11.43 -9.07 -0.66
CA PRO A 184 -10.18 -8.88 0.09
C PRO A 184 -9.34 -10.16 0.17
N ARG A 185 -8.08 -10.06 -0.27
CA ARG A 185 -7.11 -11.15 -0.26
C ARG A 185 -6.00 -10.90 0.73
N GLN A 186 -5.45 -11.99 1.26
CA GLN A 186 -4.28 -11.96 2.14
C GLN A 186 -3.09 -11.34 1.40
N VAL A 187 -2.41 -10.39 2.05
CA VAL A 187 -1.18 -9.81 1.52
C VAL A 187 -0.03 -10.82 1.65
N ILE A 188 0.77 -10.98 0.60
CA ILE A 188 1.99 -11.78 0.62
C ILE A 188 3.00 -11.18 1.60
N SER A 189 3.81 -12.02 2.26
CA SER A 189 4.81 -11.53 3.20
C SER A 189 5.87 -10.67 2.50
N ALA A 190 6.50 -9.79 3.29
CA ALA A 190 7.62 -8.97 2.82
C ALA A 190 8.77 -9.86 2.28
N HIS A 191 9.03 -11.01 2.89
CA HIS A 191 9.99 -12.00 2.39
C HIS A 191 9.63 -12.49 0.98
N LYS A 192 8.38 -12.91 0.76
CA LYS A 192 7.91 -13.40 -0.55
C LYS A 192 7.97 -12.33 -1.64
N ALA A 193 7.74 -11.06 -1.29
CA ALA A 193 7.90 -9.94 -2.23
C ALA A 193 9.37 -9.75 -2.65
N ILE A 194 10.32 -9.91 -1.72
CA ILE A 194 11.75 -9.84 -2.01
C ILE A 194 12.20 -11.06 -2.84
N GLU A 195 11.69 -12.25 -2.55
CA GLU A 195 11.93 -13.44 -3.37
C GLU A 195 11.47 -13.22 -4.83
N ALA A 196 10.33 -12.56 -5.03
CA ALA A 196 9.87 -12.21 -6.36
C ALA A 196 10.88 -11.33 -7.10
N LEU A 197 11.48 -10.32 -6.44
CA LEU A 197 12.56 -9.52 -7.06
C LEU A 197 13.78 -10.38 -7.39
N TYR A 198 14.19 -11.27 -6.48
CA TYR A 198 15.35 -12.15 -6.68
C TYR A 198 15.15 -13.10 -7.86
N TYR A 199 14.04 -13.83 -7.90
CA TYR A 199 13.75 -14.77 -8.98
C TYR A 199 13.62 -14.10 -10.35
N ASN A 200 13.16 -12.84 -10.38
CA ASN A 200 13.06 -12.04 -11.59
C ASN A 200 14.34 -11.22 -11.90
N GLN A 201 15.45 -11.46 -11.18
CA GLN A 201 16.75 -10.82 -11.42
C GLN A 201 16.80 -9.30 -11.18
N TYR A 202 15.83 -8.74 -10.45
CA TYR A 202 15.83 -7.34 -9.98
C TYR A 202 16.63 -7.18 -8.67
N LEU A 203 16.80 -8.27 -7.93
CA LEU A 203 17.68 -8.35 -6.76
C LEU A 203 18.68 -9.47 -6.97
N LYS A 204 19.96 -9.18 -6.79
CA LYS A 204 21.08 -10.06 -7.10
C LYS A 204 22.02 -10.22 -5.91
N HIS A 205 22.95 -11.16 -6.04
CA HIS A 205 24.06 -11.34 -5.12
C HIS A 205 24.74 -10.02 -4.75
N ASP A 206 25.18 -9.89 -3.49
CA ASP A 206 25.86 -8.72 -2.92
C ASP A 206 25.06 -7.41 -2.87
N GLN A 207 23.76 -7.41 -3.19
CA GLN A 207 22.90 -6.23 -3.12
C GLN A 207 22.20 -6.08 -1.78
N GLU A 208 21.61 -4.91 -1.55
CA GLU A 208 20.92 -4.56 -0.30
C GLU A 208 19.49 -4.10 -0.56
N VAL A 209 18.54 -4.62 0.21
CA VAL A 209 17.20 -4.04 0.32
C VAL A 209 17.25 -3.01 1.44
N GLU A 210 17.19 -1.72 1.10
CA GLU A 210 17.29 -0.60 2.06
C GLU A 210 15.97 -0.38 2.80
N ASN A 211 14.85 -0.50 2.09
CA ASN A 211 13.52 -0.27 2.65
C ASN A 211 12.47 -1.12 1.97
N ILE A 212 11.44 -1.49 2.73
CA ILE A 212 10.24 -2.13 2.22
C ILE A 212 9.02 -1.62 2.98
N ARG A 213 7.98 -1.24 2.25
CA ARG A 213 6.70 -0.78 2.82
C ARG A 213 5.52 -1.18 1.96
N LEU A 214 4.38 -1.40 2.61
CA LEU A 214 3.13 -1.79 1.95
C LEU A 214 2.26 -0.56 1.69
N GLY A 215 1.70 -0.45 0.50
CA GLY A 215 0.80 0.63 0.13
C GLY A 215 -0.03 0.33 -1.11
N TYR A 216 -0.63 1.36 -1.68
CA TYR A 216 -1.34 1.32 -2.94
C TYR A 216 -0.52 2.01 -4.03
N TYR A 217 -0.40 1.36 -5.18
CA TYR A 217 0.21 1.92 -6.38
C TYR A 217 -0.83 2.02 -7.50
N THR A 218 -0.78 3.10 -8.27
CA THR A 218 -1.75 3.32 -9.36
C THR A 218 -1.37 2.53 -10.60
N VAL A 219 -2.23 1.56 -10.96
CA VAL A 219 -2.08 0.74 -12.16
C VAL A 219 -2.82 1.30 -13.39
N VAL A 220 -3.81 2.17 -13.17
CA VAL A 220 -4.50 2.91 -14.25
C VAL A 220 -4.64 4.38 -13.85
N LYS A 221 -4.04 5.27 -14.67
CA LYS A 221 -3.99 6.72 -14.47
C LYS A 221 -4.90 7.43 -15.48
N GLU A 222 -6.21 7.42 -15.25
CA GLU A 222 -7.12 8.33 -15.99
C GLU A 222 -7.21 9.69 -15.28
N THR A 223 -7.59 10.73 -16.02
CA THR A 223 -7.64 12.11 -15.50
C THR A 223 -8.49 12.24 -14.24
N ASN A 224 -9.64 11.56 -14.17
CA ASN A 224 -10.61 11.71 -13.09
C ASN A 224 -10.71 10.49 -12.18
N ILE A 225 -10.39 9.30 -12.68
CA ILE A 225 -10.55 8.03 -11.96
C ILE A 225 -9.22 7.30 -11.99
N GLN A 226 -8.78 6.82 -10.84
CA GLN A 226 -7.60 5.97 -10.75
C GLN A 226 -7.97 4.60 -10.20
N VAL A 227 -7.30 3.57 -10.73
CA VAL A 227 -7.36 2.21 -10.21
C VAL A 227 -6.05 1.96 -9.47
N LEU A 228 -6.15 1.62 -8.19
CA LEU A 228 -4.98 1.37 -7.34
C LEU A 228 -4.97 -0.05 -6.81
N GLN A 229 -3.79 -0.65 -6.86
CA GLN A 229 -3.52 -2.01 -6.47
C GLN A 229 -2.58 -2.02 -5.27
N ALA A 230 -2.81 -2.93 -4.33
CA ALA A 230 -1.91 -3.16 -3.22
C ALA A 230 -0.54 -3.64 -3.73
N ASN A 231 0.52 -2.94 -3.38
CA ASN A 231 1.89 -3.25 -3.77
C ASN A 231 2.84 -3.05 -2.59
N TRP A 232 3.91 -3.83 -2.58
CA TRP A 232 5.11 -3.55 -1.80
C TRP A 232 5.99 -2.57 -2.58
N GLU A 233 6.33 -1.43 -2.00
CA GLU A 233 7.44 -0.60 -2.47
C GLU A 233 8.72 -1.14 -1.83
N ILE A 234 9.70 -1.48 -2.66
CA ILE A 234 10.99 -2.06 -2.25
C ILE A 234 12.10 -1.22 -2.85
N LYS A 235 12.96 -0.67 -1.99
CA LYS A 235 14.15 0.08 -2.40
C LYS A 235 15.36 -0.85 -2.35
N VAL A 236 15.97 -1.08 -3.51
CA VAL A 236 17.14 -1.94 -3.68
C VAL A 236 18.34 -1.07 -4.02
N LYS A 237 19.44 -1.26 -3.32
CA LYS A 237 20.71 -0.60 -3.58
C LYS A 237 21.68 -1.53 -4.28
N ASP A 238 22.27 -1.02 -5.36
CA ASP A 238 23.32 -1.66 -6.12
C ASP A 238 24.52 -0.72 -6.34
N ALA A 239 25.40 -1.08 -7.29
CA ALA A 239 26.57 -0.27 -7.62
C ALA A 239 26.25 1.04 -8.36
N ASN A 240 25.08 1.15 -8.99
CA ASN A 240 24.63 2.30 -9.79
C ASN A 240 23.74 3.26 -8.98
N GLY A 241 23.14 2.79 -7.89
CA GLY A 241 22.36 3.63 -6.98
C GLY A 241 21.26 2.86 -6.26
N THR A 242 20.22 3.60 -5.86
CA THR A 242 19.01 3.02 -5.26
C THR A 242 17.90 3.00 -6.30
N HIS A 243 17.35 1.82 -6.54
CA HIS A 243 16.24 1.56 -7.46
C HIS A 243 14.98 1.24 -6.66
N THR A 244 13.82 1.68 -7.16
CA THR A 244 12.53 1.43 -6.49
C THR A 244 11.68 0.49 -7.34
N TYR A 245 11.21 -0.58 -6.71
CA TYR A 245 10.35 -1.58 -7.32
C TYR A 245 9.00 -1.64 -6.62
N TYR A 246 7.92 -1.84 -7.38
CA TYR A 246 6.60 -2.13 -6.86
C TYR A 246 6.23 -3.57 -7.19
N VAL A 247 5.97 -4.37 -6.15
CA VAL A 247 5.62 -5.79 -6.27
C VAL A 247 4.18 -6.00 -5.83
N GLU A 248 3.36 -6.61 -6.68
CA GLU A 248 1.95 -6.86 -6.39
C GLU A 248 1.77 -7.65 -5.08
N ALA A 249 0.94 -7.13 -4.18
CA ALA A 249 0.88 -7.64 -2.81
C ALA A 249 -0.16 -8.75 -2.62
N ILE A 250 -1.08 -8.97 -3.56
CA ILE A 250 -2.25 -9.88 -3.39
C ILE A 250 -2.35 -11.00 -4.44
N SER A 251 -1.28 -11.21 -5.22
CA SER A 251 -1.16 -12.28 -6.22
C SER A 251 -0.17 -13.35 -5.77
N SER A 252 -0.44 -14.61 -6.14
CA SER A 252 0.50 -15.71 -5.95
C SER A 252 1.69 -15.66 -6.92
N ASN A 253 1.51 -15.01 -8.07
CA ASN A 253 2.57 -14.71 -9.03
C ASN A 253 2.59 -13.19 -9.26
N PRO A 254 3.29 -12.44 -8.38
CA PRO A 254 3.16 -11.00 -8.34
C PRO A 254 3.81 -10.35 -9.56
N GLN A 255 3.13 -9.36 -10.15
CA GLN A 255 3.74 -8.48 -11.14
C GLN A 255 4.72 -7.52 -10.46
N ILE A 256 5.78 -7.14 -11.20
CA ILE A 256 6.83 -6.24 -10.73
C ILE A 256 6.89 -5.04 -11.68
N ILE A 257 6.94 -3.84 -11.12
CA ILE A 257 7.09 -2.57 -11.84
C ILE A 257 8.35 -1.89 -11.34
N GLU A 258 9.25 -1.54 -12.25
CA GLU A 258 10.44 -0.73 -11.97
C GLU A 258 10.11 0.76 -12.20
N GLN A 259 10.62 1.64 -11.34
CA GLN A 259 10.45 3.09 -11.42
C GLN A 259 11.73 3.80 -11.88
#